data_AF-A0A374PBK8-F1
#
_entry.id   AF-A0A374PBK8-F1
#
_cell.length_a   1.000
_cell.length_b   1.000
_cell.length_c   1.000
_cell.angle_alpha   90.00
_cell.angle_beta   90.00
_cell.angle_gamma   90.00
#
_symmetry.space_group_name_H-M   'P 1'
#
loop_
_entity.id
_entity.type
_entity.pdbx_description
1 polymer ?
#
loop_
_entity_poly.entity_id
_entity_poly.type
_entity_poly.pdbx_seq_one_letter_code
_entity_poly.pdbx_strand_id
1 'polypeptide(L)'
;MNSKNFSEAMNKLEDKYITEAITCNHMSKTGTHGHIKKGFLIAALIAALLLLCAAAYAIIRSYSTTIENTTLYWYTDAGVVDSRQPGLLSPEEAAQKLAVLFMEDLKTDSEERTFKVTEYKNLSVSVMPTSQIDAETAAIYSLREEEISPDTWLVEISVSYKYEGILSPVGPSNGEWIDILYQASPIGFLMTKDGNSYSLQSRYS
;
A
#
# COMPACT_ATOMS: atom_id res chain seq x y z
N MET A 1 11.48 10.79 24.16
CA MET A 1 10.74 11.72 25.04
C MET A 1 9.70 10.90 25.79
N ASN A 2 9.71 10.87 27.12
CA ASN A 2 8.81 10.03 27.92
C ASN A 2 7.41 10.67 28.04
N SER A 3 6.34 9.86 28.06
CA SER A 3 4.93 10.29 28.10
C SER A 3 4.62 11.26 29.23
N LYS A 4 5.33 11.14 30.36
CA LYS A 4 5.20 12.05 31.50
C LYS A 4 5.63 13.48 31.17
N ASN A 5 6.71 13.65 30.39
CA ASN A 5 7.20 14.97 29.99
C ASN A 5 6.29 15.62 28.93
N PHE A 6 5.61 14.81 28.12
CA PHE A 6 4.64 15.29 27.15
C PHE A 6 3.34 15.74 27.85
N SER A 7 2.85 14.96 28.81
CA SER A 7 1.67 15.33 29.61
C SER A 7 1.90 16.61 30.44
N GLU A 8 3.08 16.78 31.04
CA GLU A 8 3.41 18.01 31.76
C GLU A 8 3.51 19.22 30.82
N ALA A 9 4.09 19.04 29.62
CA ALA A 9 4.14 20.11 28.62
C ALA A 9 2.75 20.51 28.11
N MET A 10 1.84 19.54 27.93
CA MET A 10 0.46 19.76 27.52
C MET A 10 -0.36 20.47 28.60
N ASN A 11 -0.26 20.04 29.87
CA ASN A 11 -0.96 20.70 30.98
C ASN A 11 -0.49 22.15 31.17
N LYS A 12 0.82 22.40 30.99
CA LYS A 12 1.39 23.75 31.09
C LYS A 12 0.97 24.65 29.92
N LEU A 13 0.71 24.06 28.75
CA LEU A 13 0.11 24.76 27.61
C LEU A 13 -1.35 25.11 27.91
N GLU A 14 -2.12 24.14 28.43
CA GLU A 14 -3.54 24.27 28.72
C GLU A 14 -3.81 25.37 29.76
N ASP A 15 -3.05 25.41 30.85
CA ASP A 15 -3.17 26.47 31.88
C ASP A 15 -2.85 27.87 31.33
N LYS A 16 -1.88 27.98 30.41
CA LYS A 16 -1.54 29.25 29.75
C LYS A 16 -2.68 29.74 28.87
N TYR A 17 -3.27 28.86 28.07
CA TYR A 17 -4.39 29.20 27.19
C TYR A 17 -5.68 29.48 27.96
N ILE A 18 -5.93 28.79 29.08
CA ILE A 18 -7.07 29.07 29.96
C ILE A 18 -6.91 30.45 30.63
N THR A 19 -5.71 30.78 31.10
CA THR A 19 -5.43 32.08 31.73
C THR A 19 -5.54 33.23 30.72
N GLU A 20 -5.05 33.05 29.49
CA GLU A 20 -5.20 34.03 28.40
C GLU A 20 -6.68 34.19 27.97
N ALA A 21 -7.46 33.11 27.97
CA ALA A 21 -8.89 33.14 27.67
C ALA A 21 -9.73 33.86 28.75
N ILE A 22 -9.40 33.68 30.03
CA ILE A 22 -10.05 34.39 31.15
C ILE A 22 -9.74 35.89 31.10
N THR A 23 -8.48 36.25 30.78
CA THR A 23 -8.05 37.65 30.64
C THR A 23 -8.74 38.34 29.46
N CYS A 24 -8.92 37.62 28.34
CA CYS A 24 -9.62 38.14 27.16
C CYS A 24 -11.13 38.35 27.41
N ASN A 25 -11.77 37.55 28.26
CA ASN A 25 -13.17 37.71 28.63
C ASN A 25 -13.41 38.95 29.52
N HIS A 26 -12.50 39.27 30.44
CA HIS A 26 -12.63 40.44 31.32
C HIS A 26 -12.52 41.78 30.56
N MET A 27 -11.73 41.83 29.47
CA MET A 27 -11.59 43.03 28.62
C MET A 27 -12.76 43.23 27.63
N SER A 28 -13.66 42.25 27.45
CA SER A 28 -14.72 42.30 26.43
C SER A 28 -15.98 43.09 26.81
N LYS A 29 -16.05 43.65 28.03
CA LYS A 29 -17.25 44.34 28.54
C LYS A 29 -17.44 45.78 28.07
N THR A 30 -16.66 46.28 27.09
CA THR A 30 -16.89 47.60 26.50
C THR A 30 -16.86 47.56 24.97
N GLY A 31 -18.00 47.92 24.36
CA GLY A 31 -18.09 48.45 23.00
C GLY A 31 -18.12 47.44 21.84
N THR A 32 -19.31 47.15 21.32
CA THR A 32 -19.67 47.11 19.88
C THR A 32 -18.61 46.66 18.87
N HIS A 33 -17.88 45.57 19.13
CA HIS A 33 -16.88 45.00 18.21
C HIS A 33 -16.95 43.45 18.15
N GLY A 34 -18.13 42.87 18.42
CA GLY A 34 -18.29 41.44 18.71
C GLY A 34 -18.49 40.50 17.52
N HIS A 35 -18.97 40.97 16.37
CA HIS A 35 -19.33 40.09 15.25
C HIS A 35 -18.16 39.77 14.30
N ILE A 36 -17.30 40.76 14.00
CA ILE A 36 -16.17 40.60 13.07
C ILE A 36 -15.11 39.65 13.66
N LYS A 37 -14.82 39.77 14.96
CA LYS A 37 -13.82 38.94 15.64
C LYS A 37 -14.26 37.48 15.76
N LYS A 38 -15.56 37.21 15.97
CA LYS A 38 -16.11 35.84 16.01
C LYS A 38 -16.05 35.15 14.64
N GLY A 39 -16.38 35.87 13.56
CA GLY A 39 -16.25 35.34 12.20
C GLY A 39 -14.80 34.98 11.83
N PHE A 40 -13.85 35.84 12.22
CA PHE A 40 -12.42 35.60 11.98
C PHE A 40 -11.89 34.39 12.78
N LEU A 41 -12.35 34.23 14.03
CA LEU A 41 -11.96 33.10 14.88
C LEU A 41 -12.50 31.76 14.33
N ILE A 42 -13.74 31.75 13.83
CA ILE A 42 -14.34 30.57 13.19
C ILE A 42 -13.59 30.23 11.90
N ALA A 43 -13.26 31.21 11.06
CA ALA A 43 -12.50 30.99 9.84
C ALA A 43 -11.09 30.44 10.12
N ALA A 44 -10.41 30.95 11.16
CA ALA A 44 -9.10 30.45 11.58
C ALA A 44 -9.16 29.01 12.10
N LEU A 45 -10.21 28.65 12.86
CA LEU A 45 -10.42 27.27 13.32
C LEU A 45 -10.69 26.31 12.15
N ILE A 46 -11.50 26.72 11.17
CA ILE A 46 -11.75 25.91 9.96
C ILE A 46 -10.47 25.73 9.15
N ALA A 47 -9.67 26.79 8.97
CA ALA A 47 -8.40 26.71 8.25
C ALA A 47 -7.39 25.80 8.98
N ALA A 48 -7.31 25.89 10.31
CA ALA A 48 -6.46 25.01 11.12
C ALA A 48 -6.92 23.54 11.03
N LEU A 49 -8.24 23.29 11.05
CA LEU A 49 -8.78 21.94 10.88
C LEU A 49 -8.51 21.39 9.48
N LEU A 50 -8.66 22.19 8.42
CA LEU A 50 -8.32 21.79 7.05
C LEU A 50 -6.83 21.50 6.89
N LEU A 51 -5.95 22.28 7.53
CA LEU A 51 -4.51 22.02 7.55
C LEU A 51 -4.18 20.73 8.32
N LEU A 52 -4.84 20.48 9.45
CA LEU A 52 -4.70 19.21 10.19
C LEU A 52 -5.21 18.01 9.38
N CYS A 53 -6.34 18.14 8.68
CA CYS A 53 -6.85 17.12 7.78
C CYS A 53 -5.92 16.90 6.59
N ALA A 54 -5.35 17.95 6.00
CA ALA A 54 -4.40 17.83 4.89
C ALA A 54 -3.07 17.21 5.35
N ALA A 55 -2.57 17.57 6.53
CA ALA A 55 -1.39 16.97 7.14
C ALA A 55 -1.65 15.49 7.48
N ALA A 56 -2.79 15.17 8.10
CA ALA A 56 -3.19 13.80 8.38
C ALA A 56 -3.37 12.99 7.09
N TYR A 57 -3.98 13.56 6.06
CA TYR A 57 -4.14 12.93 4.74
C TYR A 57 -2.78 12.71 4.05
N ALA A 58 -1.86 13.67 4.11
CA ALA A 58 -0.51 13.52 3.60
C ALA A 58 0.31 12.48 4.38
N ILE A 59 0.12 12.39 5.70
CA ILE A 59 0.69 11.35 6.54
C ILE A 59 0.11 9.98 6.12
N ILE A 60 -1.21 9.82 6.10
CA ILE A 60 -1.90 8.57 5.72
C ILE A 60 -1.50 8.11 4.31
N ARG A 61 -1.46 9.04 3.33
CA ARG A 61 -1.06 8.74 1.95
C ARG A 61 0.44 8.38 1.84
N SER A 62 1.30 8.96 2.67
CA SER A 62 2.73 8.61 2.75
C SER A 62 3.00 7.23 3.35
N TYR A 63 2.00 6.57 3.96
CA TYR A 63 2.14 5.25 4.59
C TYR A 63 1.40 4.12 3.84
N SER A 64 0.85 4.41 2.65
CA SER A 64 -0.17 3.55 2.06
C SER A 64 -0.21 3.64 0.54
N THR A 65 0.77 3.02 -0.12
CA THR A 65 0.71 2.76 -1.56
C THR A 65 0.99 1.28 -1.79
N THR A 66 0.15 0.60 -2.54
CA THR A 66 0.43 -0.78 -2.97
C THR A 66 1.79 -0.88 -3.65
N ILE A 67 2.44 -2.05 -3.60
CA ILE A 67 3.66 -2.27 -4.40
C ILE A 67 3.23 -2.25 -5.88
N GLU A 68 3.25 -1.07 -6.47
CA GLU A 68 2.96 -0.81 -7.87
C GLU A 68 4.20 -1.18 -8.69
N ASN A 69 4.45 -2.49 -8.79
CA ASN A 69 5.43 -2.99 -9.74
C ASN A 69 4.71 -3.40 -11.03
N THR A 70 4.65 -2.49 -11.99
CA THR A 70 3.99 -2.69 -13.29
C THR A 70 4.84 -3.52 -14.26
N THR A 71 6.04 -3.94 -13.85
CA THR A 71 6.95 -4.78 -14.65
C THR A 71 6.25 -6.07 -15.06
N LEU A 72 6.42 -6.41 -16.34
CA LEU A 72 5.94 -7.66 -16.91
C LEU A 72 7.03 -8.73 -16.79
N TYR A 73 6.75 -9.77 -16.03
CA TYR A 73 7.66 -10.90 -15.84
C TYR A 73 7.34 -12.02 -16.81
N TRP A 74 8.36 -12.71 -17.31
CA TRP A 74 8.21 -13.84 -18.22
C TRP A 74 8.98 -15.05 -17.74
N TYR A 75 8.40 -16.22 -17.95
CA TYR A 75 9.05 -17.50 -17.75
C TYR A 75 8.73 -18.41 -18.94
N THR A 76 9.77 -18.91 -19.60
CA THR A 76 9.65 -19.86 -20.72
C THR A 76 10.15 -21.21 -20.26
N ASP A 77 9.32 -22.25 -20.43
CA ASP A 77 9.76 -23.62 -20.22
C ASP A 77 10.71 -24.02 -21.36
N ALA A 78 12.00 -24.18 -21.03
CA ALA A 78 13.04 -24.56 -21.99
C ALA A 78 12.94 -26.05 -22.42
N GLY A 79 11.99 -26.82 -21.89
CA GLY A 79 11.67 -28.15 -22.40
C GLY A 79 12.86 -29.10 -22.41
N VAL A 80 13.57 -29.24 -21.29
CA VAL A 80 14.53 -30.35 -21.15
C VAL A 80 13.72 -31.64 -21.11
N VAL A 81 13.68 -32.32 -22.26
CA VAL A 81 13.08 -33.65 -22.42
C VAL A 81 13.92 -34.66 -21.65
N ASP A 82 13.76 -34.72 -20.33
CA ASP A 82 14.07 -35.94 -19.60
C ASP A 82 12.93 -36.91 -19.84
N SER A 83 13.26 -38.06 -20.42
CA SER A 83 12.37 -39.13 -20.90
C SER A 83 11.41 -39.74 -19.87
N ARG A 84 11.29 -39.16 -18.67
CA ARG A 84 10.47 -39.65 -17.56
C ARG A 84 9.21 -38.82 -17.29
N GLN A 85 9.05 -37.64 -17.90
CA GLN A 85 7.78 -36.91 -17.96
C GLN A 85 7.95 -35.66 -18.85
N PRO A 86 7.30 -35.56 -20.03
CA PRO A 86 7.12 -34.28 -20.70
C PRO A 86 6.03 -33.51 -19.95
N GLY A 87 6.36 -33.00 -18.76
CA GLY A 87 5.43 -32.22 -17.95
C GLY A 87 5.55 -30.76 -18.33
N LEU A 88 4.65 -30.27 -19.18
CA LEU A 88 4.38 -28.84 -19.31
C LEU A 88 4.23 -28.26 -17.89
N LEU A 89 5.01 -27.23 -17.53
CA LEU A 89 4.94 -26.65 -16.18
C LEU A 89 3.50 -26.37 -15.74
N SER A 90 3.14 -26.73 -14.50
CA SER A 90 1.81 -26.41 -14.00
C SER A 90 1.66 -24.89 -13.80
N PRO A 91 0.44 -24.33 -13.86
CA PRO A 91 0.21 -22.92 -13.55
C PRO A 91 0.75 -22.51 -12.17
N GLU A 92 0.66 -23.39 -11.17
CA GLU A 92 1.17 -23.15 -9.82
C GLU A 92 2.70 -23.07 -9.79
N GLU A 93 3.39 -23.97 -10.50
CA GLU A 93 4.85 -23.95 -10.61
C GLU A 93 5.34 -22.71 -11.36
N ALA A 94 4.63 -22.32 -12.43
CA ALA A 94 4.93 -21.11 -13.19
C ALA A 94 4.72 -19.84 -12.34
N ALA A 95 3.59 -19.75 -11.64
CA ALA A 95 3.28 -18.65 -10.73
C ALA A 95 4.33 -18.52 -9.62
N GLN A 96 4.77 -19.64 -9.03
CA GLN A 96 5.82 -19.62 -8.00
C GLN A 96 7.14 -19.08 -8.55
N LYS A 97 7.55 -19.49 -9.76
CA LYS A 97 8.79 -19.01 -10.40
C LYS A 97 8.69 -17.52 -10.75
N LEU A 98 7.56 -17.07 -11.28
CA LEU A 98 7.32 -15.66 -11.60
C LEU A 98 7.26 -14.79 -10.34
N ALA A 99 6.66 -15.27 -9.25
CA ALA A 99 6.66 -14.58 -7.96
C ALA A 99 8.07 -14.43 -7.37
N VAL A 100 8.96 -15.42 -7.55
CA VAL A 100 10.38 -15.29 -7.18
C VAL A 100 11.05 -14.19 -8.01
N LEU A 101 10.84 -14.14 -9.33
CA LEU A 101 11.39 -13.07 -10.18
C LEU A 101 10.93 -11.69 -9.72
N PHE A 102 9.64 -11.55 -9.38
CA PHE A 102 9.08 -10.33 -8.81
C PHE A 102 9.77 -9.93 -7.50
N MET A 103 9.92 -10.87 -6.54
CA MET A 103 10.58 -10.56 -5.26
C MET A 103 12.07 -10.24 -5.41
N GLU A 104 12.76 -10.90 -6.34
CA GLU A 104 14.16 -10.60 -6.64
C GLU A 104 14.31 -9.25 -7.33
N ASP A 105 13.40 -8.86 -8.23
CA ASP A 105 13.38 -7.51 -8.81
C ASP A 105 13.21 -6.45 -7.72
N LEU A 106 12.31 -6.65 -6.75
CA LEU A 106 12.14 -5.72 -5.64
C LEU A 106 13.39 -5.54 -4.76
N LYS A 107 14.35 -6.46 -4.84
CA LYS A 107 15.66 -6.36 -4.14
C LYS A 107 16.71 -5.61 -4.94
N THR A 108 16.43 -5.27 -6.19
CA THR A 108 17.35 -4.49 -7.04
C THR A 108 17.14 -3.00 -6.85
N ASP A 109 18.24 -2.24 -6.91
CA ASP A 109 18.18 -0.78 -6.91
C ASP A 109 17.43 -0.30 -8.16
N SER A 110 16.50 0.64 -7.99
CA SER A 110 15.71 1.24 -9.08
C SER A 110 15.52 2.72 -8.81
N GLU A 111 15.66 3.55 -9.85
CA GLU A 111 15.38 4.99 -9.77
C GLU A 111 13.87 5.29 -9.73
N GLU A 112 13.03 4.32 -10.09
CA GLU A 112 11.57 4.43 -10.13
C GLU A 112 10.93 4.09 -8.76
N ARG A 113 11.67 3.40 -7.89
CA ARG A 113 11.18 2.95 -6.58
C ARG A 113 11.80 3.76 -5.45
N THR A 114 10.98 4.09 -4.46
CA THR A 114 11.40 4.79 -3.23
C THR A 114 11.83 3.85 -2.11
N PHE A 115 11.78 2.54 -2.37
CA PHE A 115 12.17 1.48 -1.45
C PHE A 115 12.81 0.30 -2.19
N LYS A 116 13.50 -0.54 -1.42
CA LYS A 116 14.09 -1.79 -1.87
C LYS A 116 13.91 -2.87 -0.81
N VAL A 117 13.43 -4.03 -1.22
CA VAL A 117 13.35 -5.21 -0.34
C VAL A 117 14.75 -5.67 -0.01
N THR A 118 15.03 -5.93 1.26
CA THR A 118 16.35 -6.41 1.72
C THR A 118 16.32 -7.91 2.00
N GLU A 119 15.22 -8.39 2.57
CA GLU A 119 15.01 -9.79 2.92
C GLU A 119 13.54 -10.16 2.69
N TYR A 120 13.27 -11.41 2.27
CA TYR A 120 11.91 -11.96 2.26
C TYR A 120 11.90 -13.44 2.64
N LYS A 121 10.76 -13.92 3.14
CA LYS A 121 10.52 -15.31 3.55
C LYS A 121 9.05 -15.70 3.38
N ASN A 122 8.77 -16.99 3.51
CA ASN A 122 7.41 -17.54 3.45
C ASN A 122 6.66 -17.15 2.17
N LEU A 123 7.36 -17.13 1.02
CA LEU A 123 6.76 -16.84 -0.27
C LEU A 123 5.83 -18.00 -0.67
N SER A 124 4.56 -17.69 -0.86
CA SER A 124 3.54 -18.61 -1.36
C SER A 124 2.63 -17.92 -2.36
N VAL A 125 2.12 -18.70 -3.31
CA VAL A 125 1.18 -18.21 -4.32
C VAL A 125 -0.16 -18.94 -4.22
N SER A 126 -1.25 -18.21 -4.47
CA SER A 126 -2.58 -18.75 -4.74
C SER A 126 -2.89 -18.50 -6.21
N VAL A 127 -3.38 -19.51 -6.92
CA VAL A 127 -3.67 -19.44 -8.36
C VAL A 127 -5.14 -19.76 -8.58
N MET A 128 -5.85 -18.83 -9.22
CA MET A 128 -7.28 -18.97 -9.49
C MET A 128 -7.52 -18.88 -11.01
N PRO A 129 -8.00 -19.96 -11.67
CA PRO A 129 -8.32 -19.92 -13.09
C PRO A 129 -9.46 -18.94 -13.37
N THR A 130 -9.22 -17.95 -14.23
CA THR A 130 -10.23 -16.91 -14.52
C THR A 130 -11.49 -17.50 -15.16
N SER A 131 -11.36 -18.57 -15.94
CA SER A 131 -12.48 -19.33 -16.53
C SER A 131 -13.46 -19.94 -15.52
N GLN A 132 -13.10 -20.00 -14.24
CA GLN A 132 -13.92 -20.59 -13.17
C GLN A 132 -14.40 -19.55 -12.15
N ILE A 133 -14.08 -18.27 -12.37
CA ILE A 133 -14.41 -17.19 -11.46
C ILE A 133 -15.84 -16.69 -11.73
N ASP A 134 -16.60 -16.46 -10.66
CA ASP A 134 -17.94 -15.88 -10.74
C ASP A 134 -17.90 -14.36 -11.02
N ALA A 135 -19.03 -13.78 -11.44
CA ALA A 135 -19.09 -12.38 -11.82
C ALA A 135 -18.80 -11.38 -10.67
N GLU A 136 -19.11 -11.74 -9.43
CA GLU A 136 -18.84 -10.88 -8.27
C GLU A 136 -17.34 -10.82 -8.01
N THR A 137 -16.69 -11.99 -7.96
CA THR A 137 -15.24 -12.10 -7.84
C THR A 137 -14.54 -11.42 -9.02
N ALA A 138 -14.99 -11.64 -10.26
CA ALA A 138 -14.42 -10.98 -11.43
C ALA A 138 -14.48 -9.43 -11.32
N ALA A 139 -15.57 -8.88 -10.80
CA ALA A 139 -15.70 -7.44 -10.56
C ALA A 139 -14.76 -6.93 -9.46
N ILE A 140 -14.59 -7.70 -8.38
CA ILE A 140 -13.64 -7.38 -7.29
C ILE A 140 -12.21 -7.26 -7.82
N TYR A 141 -11.81 -8.17 -8.70
CA TYR A 141 -10.51 -8.15 -9.35
C TYR A 141 -10.46 -7.24 -10.58
N SER A 142 -11.56 -6.58 -10.97
CA SER A 142 -11.63 -5.77 -12.20
C SER A 142 -11.22 -6.55 -13.47
N LEU A 143 -11.56 -7.83 -13.59
CA LEU A 143 -11.30 -8.63 -14.80
C LEU A 143 -12.08 -8.08 -16.00
N ARG A 144 -11.39 -7.97 -17.14
CA ARG A 144 -12.01 -7.67 -18.44
C ARG A 144 -12.53 -8.96 -19.09
N GLU A 145 -13.52 -8.85 -19.97
CA GLU A 145 -14.10 -10.03 -20.64
C GLU A 145 -13.04 -10.84 -21.40
N GLU A 146 -12.09 -10.16 -22.05
CA GLU A 146 -10.98 -10.80 -22.77
C GLU A 146 -9.95 -11.49 -21.87
N GLU A 147 -9.93 -11.18 -20.56
CA GLU A 147 -9.02 -11.78 -19.59
C GLU A 147 -9.59 -13.07 -18.96
N ILE A 148 -10.85 -13.40 -19.24
CA ILE A 148 -11.51 -14.61 -18.75
C ILE A 148 -11.28 -15.73 -19.76
N SER A 149 -10.33 -16.63 -19.48
CA SER A 149 -9.95 -17.69 -20.41
C SER A 149 -9.37 -18.94 -19.70
N PRO A 150 -9.21 -20.07 -20.42
CA PRO A 150 -8.50 -21.25 -19.91
C PRO A 150 -7.00 -21.02 -19.68
N ASP A 151 -6.43 -20.00 -20.32
CA ASP A 151 -4.99 -19.69 -20.33
C ASP A 151 -4.65 -18.46 -19.50
N THR A 152 -5.56 -18.03 -18.62
CA THR A 152 -5.38 -16.89 -17.73
C THR A 152 -5.78 -17.20 -16.30
N TRP A 153 -4.97 -16.75 -15.35
CA TRP A 153 -5.15 -16.96 -13.92
C TRP A 153 -4.95 -15.67 -13.15
N LEU A 154 -5.74 -15.47 -12.10
CA LEU A 154 -5.37 -14.54 -11.04
C LEU A 154 -4.33 -15.20 -10.15
N VAL A 155 -3.31 -14.45 -9.77
CA VAL A 155 -2.26 -14.89 -8.87
C VAL A 155 -2.17 -13.94 -7.69
N GLU A 156 -2.34 -14.50 -6.49
CA GLU A 156 -2.09 -13.78 -5.24
C GLU A 156 -0.76 -14.23 -4.66
N ILE A 157 0.10 -13.26 -4.35
CA ILE A 157 1.40 -13.51 -3.72
C ILE A 157 1.29 -13.16 -2.24
N SER A 158 1.58 -14.12 -1.37
CA SER A 158 1.75 -13.91 0.08
C SER A 158 3.22 -14.06 0.44
N VAL A 159 3.76 -13.09 1.18
CA VAL A 159 5.18 -13.05 1.54
C VAL A 159 5.39 -12.16 2.76
N SER A 160 6.39 -12.52 3.57
CA SER A 160 6.88 -11.69 4.67
C SER A 160 8.20 -11.05 4.24
N TYR A 161 8.35 -9.73 4.37
CA TYR A 161 9.53 -9.01 3.86
C TYR A 161 10.00 -7.89 4.79
N LYS A 162 11.25 -7.48 4.58
CA LYS A 162 11.84 -6.24 5.11
C LYS A 162 12.29 -5.37 3.94
N TYR A 163 12.37 -4.07 4.16
CA TYR A 163 12.82 -3.14 3.15
C TYR A 163 13.59 -1.97 3.77
N GLU A 164 14.37 -1.28 2.94
CA GLU A 164 14.93 0.05 3.22
C GLU A 164 14.36 1.05 2.22
N GLY A 165 14.20 2.32 2.61
CA GLY A 165 13.65 3.34 1.72
C GLY A 165 13.08 4.55 2.44
N ILE A 166 12.68 5.53 1.65
CA ILE A 166 12.10 6.79 2.15
C ILE A 166 10.59 6.62 2.43
N LEU A 167 9.90 5.81 1.62
CA LEU A 167 8.47 5.54 1.74
C LEU A 167 8.23 4.05 1.66
N SER A 168 7.46 3.51 2.60
CA SER A 168 6.99 2.13 2.54
C SER A 168 5.84 1.99 1.58
N PRO A 169 5.70 0.86 0.89
CA PRO A 169 4.40 0.45 0.40
C PRO A 169 3.43 0.16 1.57
N VAL A 170 3.89 -0.45 2.66
CA VAL A 170 3.07 -0.86 3.83
C VAL A 170 3.89 -0.81 5.14
N GLY A 171 3.54 0.08 6.09
CA GLY A 171 4.12 0.07 7.45
C GLY A 171 5.53 0.69 7.61
N PRO A 172 6.07 0.82 8.83
CA PRO A 172 7.30 1.57 9.11
C PRO A 172 8.59 0.88 8.60
N SER A 173 9.58 1.66 8.14
CA SER A 173 10.92 1.17 7.75
C SER A 173 11.85 1.07 8.96
N ASN A 174 11.44 0.30 9.98
CA ASN A 174 12.17 0.12 11.24
C ASN A 174 12.90 -1.23 11.32
N GLY A 175 13.01 -1.95 10.19
CA GLY A 175 13.64 -3.28 10.12
C GLY A 175 12.77 -4.44 10.62
N GLU A 176 11.49 -4.18 10.92
CA GLU A 176 10.51 -5.22 11.27
C GLU A 176 10.01 -5.98 10.04
N TRP A 177 9.54 -7.21 10.27
CA TRP A 177 8.92 -8.02 9.23
C TRP A 177 7.52 -7.50 8.93
N ILE A 178 7.21 -7.38 7.65
CA ILE A 178 5.91 -6.99 7.14
C ILE A 178 5.29 -8.18 6.43
N ASP A 179 4.15 -8.64 6.93
CA ASP A 179 3.45 -9.83 6.42
C ASP A 179 2.33 -9.50 5.43
N ILE A 180 2.22 -8.22 5.04
CA ILE A 180 1.18 -7.73 4.15
C ILE A 180 1.85 -7.09 2.93
N LEU A 181 1.67 -7.72 1.77
CA LEU A 181 2.21 -7.24 0.51
C LEU A 181 1.35 -6.12 -0.13
N TYR A 182 0.02 -6.18 0.07
CA TYR A 182 -0.95 -5.24 -0.51
C TYR A 182 -1.83 -4.62 0.57
N GLN A 183 -2.17 -3.34 0.44
CA GLN A 183 -3.15 -2.68 1.31
C GLN A 183 -4.49 -2.53 0.60
N ALA A 184 -5.56 -2.96 1.29
CA ALA A 184 -6.97 -2.66 1.04
C ALA A 184 -7.59 -3.12 -0.29
N SER A 185 -6.81 -3.53 -1.29
CA SER A 185 -7.32 -3.95 -2.59
C SER A 185 -6.85 -5.38 -2.92
N PRO A 186 -7.74 -6.25 -3.41
CA PRO A 186 -7.39 -7.59 -3.89
C PRO A 186 -6.85 -7.56 -5.32
N ILE A 187 -6.57 -6.40 -5.92
CA ILE A 187 -6.05 -6.28 -7.29
C ILE A 187 -4.65 -6.92 -7.35
N GLY A 188 -4.60 -8.25 -7.50
CA GLY A 188 -3.37 -9.04 -7.45
C GLY A 188 -2.60 -8.99 -8.77
N PHE A 189 -2.15 -10.14 -9.22
CA PHE A 189 -1.44 -10.29 -10.49
C PHE A 189 -2.32 -11.04 -11.50
N LEU A 190 -2.18 -10.69 -12.77
CA LEU A 190 -2.70 -11.51 -13.86
C LEU A 190 -1.55 -12.34 -14.43
N MET A 191 -1.74 -13.65 -14.49
CA MET A 191 -0.86 -14.56 -15.19
C MET A 191 -1.52 -15.01 -16.48
N THR A 192 -0.78 -14.98 -17.58
CA THR A 192 -1.25 -15.45 -18.89
C THR A 192 -0.29 -16.47 -19.46
N LYS A 193 -0.81 -17.42 -20.24
CA LYS A 193 -0.01 -18.41 -20.95
C LYS A 193 -0.11 -18.18 -22.45
N ASP A 194 1.04 -18.23 -23.11
CA ASP A 194 1.15 -18.23 -24.57
C ASP A 194 2.17 -19.29 -25.00
N GLY A 195 1.67 -20.37 -25.61
CA GLY A 195 2.46 -21.55 -25.94
C GLY A 195 3.14 -22.17 -24.71
N ASN A 196 4.48 -22.12 -24.70
CA ASN A 196 5.31 -22.64 -23.61
C ASN A 196 5.80 -21.55 -22.64
N SER A 197 5.25 -20.34 -22.74
CA SER A 197 5.61 -19.21 -21.91
C SER A 197 4.46 -18.79 -21.02
N TYR A 198 4.82 -18.35 -19.81
CA TYR A 198 3.92 -17.71 -18.87
C TYR A 198 4.40 -16.28 -18.65
N SER A 199 3.46 -15.35 -18.56
CA SER A 199 3.72 -13.96 -18.15
C SER A 199 2.97 -13.63 -16.86
N LEU A 200 3.51 -12.74 -16.04
CA LEU A 200 2.89 -12.26 -14.82
C LEU A 200 3.01 -10.73 -14.76
N GLN A 201 1.90 -10.03 -14.52
CA GLN A 201 1.90 -8.58 -14.35
C GLN A 201 1.02 -8.15 -13.17
N SER A 202 1.49 -7.18 -12.41
CA SER A 202 0.65 -6.53 -11.40
C SER A 202 -0.52 -5.82 -12.09
N ARG A 203 -1.70 -5.90 -11.48
CA ARG A 203 -2.90 -5.24 -11.99
C ARG A 203 -3.11 -3.85 -11.39
N TYR A 204 -2.23 -3.40 -10.51
CA TYR A 204 -2.19 -2.01 -10.07
C TYR A 204 -1.57 -1.16 -11.18
N SER A 205 -2.38 -0.30 -11.81
CA SER A 205 -1.99 0.67 -12.84
C SER A 205 -2.62 2.03 -12.57
#